data_AF-A0A358KMB7-F1
#
_entry.id   AF-A0A358KMB7-F1
#
_cell.length_a   1.000
_cell.length_b   1.000
_cell.length_c   1.000
_cell.angle_alpha   90.00
_cell.angle_beta   90.00
_cell.angle_gamma   90.00
#
_symmetry.space_group_name_H-M   'P 1'
#
loop_
_entity.id
_entity.type
_entity.pdbx_description
1 polymer ?
#
loop_
_entity_poly.entity_id
_entity_poly.type
_entity_poly.pdbx_seq_one_letter_code
_entity_poly.pdbx_strand_id
1 'polypeptide(L)'
;MVDKQKESGLMKRRFYILCFIIVGFLLQLLVHALVEKWYISLLIKDFSTYGLGWSWDTWFSIHSVATVLLTIFGLVFGYWQGRYWWPRLYDETGKRRHHWPKIQT
;
A
#
# COMPACT_ATOMS: atom_id res chain seq x y z
N MET A 1 10.86 -10.69 33.22
CA MET A 1 11.51 -9.69 32.32
C MET A 1 11.36 -10.04 30.85
N VAL A 2 11.51 -11.32 30.46
CA VAL A 2 11.37 -11.80 29.07
C VAL A 2 9.97 -11.54 28.48
N ASP A 3 8.88 -11.78 29.24
CA ASP A 3 7.52 -11.55 28.74
C ASP A 3 7.24 -10.09 28.38
N LYS A 4 7.66 -9.14 29.22
CA LYS A 4 7.53 -7.70 28.93
C LYS A 4 8.25 -7.30 27.64
N GLN A 5 9.41 -7.89 27.35
CA GLN A 5 10.15 -7.63 26.12
C GLN A 5 9.40 -8.17 24.90
N LYS A 6 8.84 -9.37 25.01
CA LYS A 6 8.03 -10.00 23.96
C LYS A 6 6.76 -9.22 23.67
N GLU A 7 6.02 -8.79 24.69
CA GLU A 7 4.84 -7.93 24.55
C GLU A 7 5.19 -6.60 23.87
N SER A 8 6.31 -5.98 24.27
CA SER A 8 6.78 -4.75 23.63
C SER A 8 7.11 -4.94 22.14
N GLY A 9 7.68 -6.09 21.77
CA GLY A 9 7.96 -6.46 20.39
C GLY A 9 6.69 -6.62 19.57
N LEU A 10 5.66 -7.26 20.14
CA LEU A 10 4.34 -7.40 19.51
C LEU A 10 3.66 -6.06 19.26
N MET A 11 3.71 -5.14 20.22
CA MET A 11 3.16 -3.79 20.06
C MET A 11 3.88 -3.00 18.96
N LYS A 12 5.22 -3.02 18.95
CA LYS A 12 6.03 -2.39 17.90
C LYS A 12 5.73 -2.96 16.52
N ARG A 13 5.56 -4.28 16.42
CA ARG A 13 5.19 -4.96 15.16
C ARG A 13 3.85 -4.47 14.63
N ARG A 14 2.83 -4.37 15.50
CA ARG A 14 1.51 -3.86 15.13
C ARG A 14 1.59 -2.43 14.62
N PHE A 15 2.28 -1.55 15.35
CA PHE A 15 2.49 -0.16 14.95
C PHE A 15 3.20 -0.06 13.59
N TYR A 16 4.28 -0.82 13.41
CA TYR A 16 5.01 -0.87 12.13
C TYR A 16 4.12 -1.31 10.96
N ILE A 17 3.33 -2.38 11.14
CA ILE A 17 2.42 -2.85 10.10
C ILE A 17 1.33 -1.82 9.80
N LEU A 18 0.78 -1.15 10.83
CA LEU A 18 -0.20 -0.08 10.66
C LEU A 18 0.38 1.09 9.85
N CYS A 19 1.64 1.49 10.12
CA CYS A 19 2.32 2.50 9.31
C CYS A 19 2.43 2.07 7.84
N PHE A 20 2.75 0.81 7.56
CA PHE A 20 2.80 0.30 6.19
C PHE A 20 1.43 0.26 5.51
N ILE A 21 0.35 -0.02 6.25
CA ILE A 21 -1.02 0.09 5.72
C ILE A 21 -1.34 1.54 5.34
N ILE A 22 -0.99 2.51 6.21
CA ILE A 22 -1.16 3.93 5.92
C ILE A 22 -0.36 4.32 4.67
N VAL A 23 0.89 3.88 4.55
CA VAL A 23 1.71 4.13 3.35
C VAL A 23 1.07 3.51 2.12
N GLY A 24 0.57 2.27 2.19
CA GLY A 24 -0.15 1.62 1.09
C GLY A 24 -1.41 2.38 0.68
N PHE A 25 -2.15 2.93 1.64
CA PHE A 25 -3.29 3.80 1.39
C PHE A 25 -2.89 5.13 0.73
N LEU A 26 -1.80 5.76 1.17
CA LEU A 26 -1.30 6.99 0.54
C LEU A 26 -0.78 6.74 -0.88
N LEU A 27 -0.08 5.63 -1.10
CA LEU A 27 0.41 5.23 -2.42
C LEU A 27 -0.74 4.97 -3.40
N GLN A 28 -1.83 4.31 -2.96
CA GLN A 28 -2.96 4.10 -3.85
C GLN A 28 -3.63 5.42 -4.25
N LEU A 29 -3.69 6.43 -3.37
CA LEU A 29 -4.20 7.76 -3.73
C LEU A 29 -3.36 8.43 -4.83
N LEU A 30 -2.03 8.28 -4.77
CA LEU A 30 -1.15 8.79 -5.82
C LEU A 30 -1.39 8.08 -7.15
N VAL A 31 -1.47 6.74 -7.13
CA VAL A 31 -1.76 5.93 -8.32
C VAL A 31 -3.14 6.29 -8.89
N HIS A 32 -4.14 6.43 -8.03
CA HIS A 32 -5.49 6.84 -8.41
C HIS A 32 -5.44 8.17 -9.15
N ALA A 33 -4.87 9.22 -8.55
CA ALA A 33 -4.82 10.55 -9.14
C ALA A 33 -4.08 10.58 -10.49
N LEU A 34 -3.01 9.79 -10.63
CA LEU A 34 -2.27 9.68 -11.89
C LEU A 34 -3.11 9.01 -12.98
N VAL A 35 -3.76 7.88 -12.66
CA VAL A 35 -4.62 7.16 -13.58
C VAL A 35 -5.82 8.02 -13.98
N GLU A 36 -6.45 8.69 -13.01
CA GLU A 36 -7.59 9.57 -13.23
C GLU A 36 -7.25 10.72 -14.17
N LYS A 37 -6.17 11.46 -13.89
CA LYS A 37 -5.74 12.53 -14.80
C LYS A 37 -5.48 12.01 -16.21
N TRP A 38 -4.86 10.84 -16.33
CA TRP A 38 -4.57 10.25 -17.63
C TRP A 38 -5.85 9.89 -18.39
N TYR A 39 -6.73 9.05 -17.84
CA TYR A 39 -7.89 8.57 -18.60
C TYR A 39 -8.97 9.65 -18.79
N ILE A 40 -9.18 10.55 -17.82
CA ILE A 40 -10.13 11.67 -18.00
C ILE A 40 -9.66 12.59 -19.13
N SER A 41 -8.34 12.85 -19.23
CA SER A 41 -7.81 13.66 -20.34
C SER A 41 -8.12 13.05 -21.71
N LEU A 42 -8.09 11.72 -21.82
CA LEU A 42 -8.43 11.00 -23.05
C LEU A 42 -9.93 11.10 -23.35
N LEU A 43 -10.78 10.84 -22.35
CA LEU A 43 -12.25 10.90 -22.50
C LEU A 43 -12.74 12.31 -22.87
N ILE A 44 -12.14 13.36 -22.30
CA ILE A 44 -12.48 14.75 -22.64
C ILE A 44 -11.98 15.12 -24.04
N LYS A 45 -10.80 14.65 -24.44
CA LYS A 45 -10.20 14.97 -25.74
C LYS A 45 -11.03 14.43 -26.91
N ASP A 46 -11.47 13.18 -26.81
CA ASP A 46 -12.33 12.56 -27.82
C ASP A 46 -13.10 11.38 -27.20
N PHE A 47 -14.29 11.67 -26.70
CA PHE A 47 -15.12 10.65 -26.07
C PHE A 47 -15.57 9.56 -27.06
N SER A 48 -15.74 9.89 -28.35
CA SER A 48 -16.18 8.91 -29.34
C SER A 48 -15.15 7.81 -29.56
N THR A 49 -13.87 8.18 -29.52
CA THR A 49 -12.73 7.25 -29.67
C THR A 49 -12.39 6.56 -28.35
N TYR A 50 -12.28 7.30 -27.24
CA TYR A 50 -11.78 6.78 -25.97
C TYR A 50 -12.87 6.26 -25.02
N GLY A 51 -14.14 6.56 -25.30
CA GLY A 51 -15.27 6.12 -24.48
C GLY A 51 -15.61 4.63 -24.62
N LEU A 52 -14.96 3.91 -25.53
CA LEU A 52 -15.17 2.47 -25.77
C LEU A 52 -16.64 2.11 -26.10
N GLY A 53 -17.41 3.07 -26.61
CA GLY A 53 -18.85 2.93 -26.88
C GLY A 53 -19.75 3.01 -25.64
N TRP A 54 -19.20 3.37 -24.48
CA TRP A 54 -19.93 3.46 -23.22
C TRP A 54 -20.33 4.90 -22.94
N SER A 55 -21.39 5.11 -22.15
CA SER A 55 -21.81 6.45 -21.73
C SER A 55 -20.95 6.98 -20.57
N TRP A 56 -21.00 8.30 -20.35
CA TRP A 56 -20.35 8.95 -19.19
C TRP A 56 -20.80 8.34 -17.85
N ASP A 57 -22.09 8.00 -17.72
CA ASP A 57 -22.63 7.37 -16.51
C ASP A 57 -22.01 6.00 -16.24
N THR A 58 -21.74 5.25 -17.31
CA THR A 58 -21.10 3.93 -17.20
C THR A 58 -19.63 4.09 -16.84
N TRP A 59 -18.93 5.08 -17.42
CA TRP A 59 -17.56 5.42 -17.01
C TRP A 59 -17.45 5.86 -15.55
N PHE A 60 -18.41 6.64 -15.06
CA PHE A 60 -18.48 7.01 -13.64
C PHE A 60 -18.66 5.78 -12.74
N SER A 61 -19.50 4.84 -13.17
CA SER A 61 -19.71 3.57 -12.47
C SER A 61 -18.44 2.70 -12.45
N ILE A 62 -17.74 2.56 -13.59
CA ILE A 62 -16.44 1.87 -13.66
C ILE A 62 -15.44 2.52 -12.71
N HIS A 63 -15.30 3.86 -12.76
CA HIS A 63 -14.38 4.59 -11.91
C HIS A 63 -14.66 4.33 -10.43
N SER A 64 -15.93 4.31 -10.02
CA SER A 64 -16.33 4.04 -8.64
C SER A 64 -15.89 2.64 -8.20
N VAL A 65 -16.14 1.63 -9.03
CA VAL A 65 -15.72 0.24 -8.75
C VAL A 65 -14.18 0.12 -8.72
N ALA A 66 -13.50 0.71 -9.70
CA ALA A 66 -12.04 0.70 -9.79
C ALA A 66 -11.40 1.39 -8.57
N THR A 67 -12.00 2.47 -8.06
CA THR A 67 -11.57 3.18 -6.85
C THR A 67 -11.64 2.29 -5.62
N VAL A 68 -12.75 1.57 -5.44
CA VAL A 68 -12.93 0.64 -4.31
C VAL A 68 -11.89 -0.47 -4.39
N LEU A 69 -11.71 -1.08 -5.57
CA LEU A 69 -10.71 -2.12 -5.78
C LEU A 69 -9.30 -1.60 -5.50
N LEU A 70 -8.93 -0.45 -6.05
CA LEU A 70 -7.61 0.17 -5.85
C LEU A 70 -7.35 0.49 -4.37
N THR A 71 -8.37 0.93 -3.64
CA THR A 71 -8.30 1.16 -2.20
C THR A 71 -8.01 -0.13 -1.44
N ILE A 72 -8.74 -1.21 -1.74
CA ILE A 72 -8.52 -2.54 -1.14
C ILE A 72 -7.10 -3.01 -1.44
N PHE A 73 -6.66 -2.89 -2.71
CA PHE A 73 -5.30 -3.25 -3.12
C PHE A 73 -4.24 -2.47 -2.35
N GLY A 74 -4.39 -1.15 -2.17
CA GLY A 74 -3.46 -0.33 -1.40
C GLY A 74 -3.33 -0.78 0.05
N LEU A 75 -4.45 -1.07 0.71
CA LEU A 75 -4.48 -1.55 2.10
C LEU A 75 -3.84 -2.94 2.24
N VAL A 76 -4.21 -3.88 1.37
CA VAL A 76 -3.67 -5.25 1.35
C VAL A 76 -2.19 -5.24 1.02
N PHE A 77 -1.76 -4.44 0.05
CA PHE A 77 -0.36 -4.26 -0.32
C PHE A 77 0.45 -3.71 0.86
N GLY A 78 -0.04 -2.65 1.51
CA GLY A 78 0.60 -2.09 2.71
C GLY A 78 0.75 -3.14 3.82
N TYR A 79 -0.33 -3.84 4.17
CA TYR A 79 -0.28 -4.92 5.15
C TYR A 79 0.74 -6.02 4.78
N TRP A 80 0.73 -6.46 3.53
CA TRP A 80 1.65 -7.48 3.03
C TRP A 80 3.11 -7.05 3.12
N GLN A 81 3.43 -5.82 2.72
CA GLN A 81 4.77 -5.24 2.84
C GLN A 81 5.21 -5.16 4.31
N GLY A 82 4.35 -4.66 5.20
CA GLY A 82 4.65 -4.60 6.64
C GLY A 82 4.95 -5.98 7.23
N ARG A 83 4.20 -7.02 6.84
CA ARG A 83 4.48 -8.41 7.27
C ARG A 83 5.74 -8.98 6.64
N TYR A 84 6.02 -8.67 5.38
CA TYR A 84 7.18 -9.18 4.65
C TYR A 84 8.50 -8.65 5.21
N TRP A 85 8.57 -7.35 5.51
CA TRP A 85 9.81 -6.71 5.97
C TRP A 85 10.10 -6.89 7.45
N TRP A 86 9.08 -7.01 8.30
CA TRP A 86 9.28 -7.14 9.76
C TRP A 86 10.29 -8.22 10.17
N PRO A 87 10.15 -9.51 9.80
CA PRO A 87 11.07 -10.56 10.24
C PRO A 87 12.48 -10.45 9.62
N ARG A 88 12.61 -9.72 8.49
CA ARG A 88 13.89 -9.48 7.82
C ARG A 88 14.70 -8.40 8.55
N LEU A 89 14.02 -7.39 9.08
CA LEU A 89 14.66 -6.24 9.71
C LEU A 89 14.72 -6.34 11.24
N TYR A 90 13.80 -7.07 11.86
CA TYR A 90 13.63 -7.12 13.30
C TYR A 90 13.57 -8.55 13.84
N ASP A 91 13.97 -8.73 15.10
CA ASP A 91 13.74 -9.95 15.86
C ASP A 91 12.35 -9.95 16.53
N GLU A 92 12.08 -11.01 17.30
CA GLU A 92 10.81 -11.19 18.03
C GLU A 92 10.60 -10.19 19.17
N THR A 93 11.66 -9.54 19.65
CA THR A 93 11.60 -8.46 20.64
C THR A 93 11.47 -7.08 20.00
N GLY A 94 11.48 -7.02 18.66
CA GLY A 94 11.45 -5.77 17.90
C GLY A 94 12.78 -5.03 17.90
N LYS A 95 13.90 -5.68 18.24
CA LYS A 95 15.23 -5.12 18.03
C LYS A 95 15.64 -5.34 16.58
N ARG A 96 16.33 -4.36 15.99
CA ARG A 96 16.83 -4.47 14.62
C ARG A 96 17.83 -5.64 14.56
N ARG A 97 17.64 -6.56 13.61
CA ARG A 97 18.66 -7.56 13.29
C ARG A 97 19.85 -6.84 12.68
N HIS A 98 20.98 -6.87 13.36
CA HIS A 98 22.20 -6.27 12.84
C HIS A 98 22.78 -7.21 11.77
N HIS A 99 22.60 -6.86 10.49
CA HIS A 99 23.19 -7.58 9.35
C HIS A 99 24.55 -6.99 8.94
N TRP A 100 25.34 -6.47 9.89
CA TRP A 100 26.71 -6.08 9.55
C TRP A 100 27.57 -7.35 9.54
N PRO A 101 28.32 -7.66 8.46
CA PRO A 101 29.37 -8.66 8.55
C PRO A 101 30.33 -8.17 9.62
N LYS A 102 30.53 -8.99 10.66
CA LYS A 102 31.57 -8.71 11.64
C LYS A 102 32.90 -8.81 10.89
N ILE A 103 33.54 -7.68 10.63
CA ILE A 103 34.91 -7.65 10.12
C ILE A 103 35.76 -8.25 11.25
N GLN A 104 36.25 -9.47 11.06
CA GLN A 104 37.24 -10.05 11.95
C GLN A 104 38.56 -9.32 11.67
N THR A 105 38.96 -8.45 12.59
CA THR A 105 40.31 -7.87 12.67
C THR A 105 41.23 -8.79 13.45
#